data_AF-A0A522LAD7-F1
#
_entry.id   AF-A0A522LAD7-F1
#
_cell.length_a   1.000
_cell.length_b   1.000
_cell.length_c   1.000
_cell.angle_alpha   90.00
_cell.angle_beta   90.00
_cell.angle_gamma   90.00
#
_symmetry.space_group_name_H-M   'P 1'
#
loop_
_entity.id
_entity.type
_entity.pdbx_description
1 polymer ?
#
loop_
_entity_poly.entity_id
_entity_poly.type
_entity_poly.pdbx_seq_one_letter_code
_entity_poly.pdbx_strand_id
1 'polypeptide(L)'
;MRPDMFVIYLLLRLFALLPLRALHALGAGVGRLALALRAASARHAQVNLAIARPQLDPAARAALVREAMAEDGKTLAEVVKIWGSSPRKALQLVREVRGEALFDAALKSGRGV
;
A
#
# COMPACT_ATOMS: atom_id res chain seq x y z
N MET A 1 -19.40 2.88 -22.09
CA MET A 1 -18.80 3.10 -20.75
C MET A 1 -19.35 4.39 -20.20
N ARG A 2 -19.73 4.43 -18.91
CA ARG A 2 -20.21 5.66 -18.27
C ARG A 2 -19.07 6.70 -18.17
N PRO A 3 -19.34 8.01 -18.28
CA PRO A 3 -18.30 9.06 -18.29
C PRO A 3 -17.44 9.07 -17.01
N ASP A 4 -18.01 8.72 -15.87
CA ASP A 4 -17.31 8.55 -14.59
C ASP A 4 -16.18 7.52 -14.68
N MET A 5 -16.41 6.39 -15.34
CA MET A 5 -15.40 5.35 -15.52
C MET A 5 -14.23 5.79 -16.40
N PHE A 6 -14.50 6.63 -17.41
CA PHE A 6 -13.43 7.20 -18.24
C PHE A 6 -12.53 8.13 -17.45
N VAL A 7 -13.12 8.99 -16.62
CA VAL A 7 -12.36 9.92 -15.77
C VAL A 7 -11.48 9.14 -14.80
N ILE A 8 -12.02 8.12 -14.12
CA ILE A 8 -11.24 7.29 -13.19
C ILE A 8 -10.06 6.62 -13.93
N TYR A 9 -10.31 6.01 -15.09
CA TYR A 9 -9.27 5.31 -15.84
C TYR A 9 -8.18 6.27 -16.37
N LEU A 10 -8.58 7.46 -16.83
CA LEU A 10 -7.66 8.50 -17.25
C LEU A 10 -6.77 8.95 -16.10
N LEU A 11 -7.35 9.22 -14.92
CA LEU A 11 -6.59 9.60 -13.73
C LEU A 11 -5.60 8.50 -13.33
N LEU A 12 -6.04 7.24 -13.28
CA LEU A 12 -5.15 6.10 -13.00
C LEU A 12 -3.96 6.05 -13.94
N ARG A 13 -4.18 6.19 -15.26
CA ARG A 13 -3.10 6.20 -16.25
C ARG A 13 -2.15 7.38 -16.07
N LEU A 14 -2.68 8.59 -15.83
CA LEU A 14 -1.85 9.79 -15.64
C LEU A 14 -0.98 9.67 -14.39
N PHE A 15 -1.55 9.31 -13.25
CA PHE A 15 -0.79 9.13 -12.02
C PHE A 15 0.20 7.97 -12.10
N ALA A 16 -0.11 6.90 -12.86
CA ALA A 16 0.82 5.80 -13.09
C ALA A 16 2.06 6.20 -13.91
N LEU A 17 2.08 7.34 -14.60
CA LEU A 17 3.28 7.85 -15.27
C LEU A 17 4.30 8.43 -14.29
N LEU A 18 3.86 8.83 -13.08
CA LEU A 18 4.76 9.43 -12.09
C LEU A 18 5.80 8.40 -11.58
N PRO A 19 7.03 8.85 -11.25
CA PRO A 19 8.00 8.02 -10.55
C PRO A 19 7.42 7.49 -9.23
N LEU A 20 7.76 6.25 -8.86
CA LEU A 20 7.23 5.62 -7.64
C LEU A 20 7.50 6.46 -6.38
N ARG A 21 8.67 7.10 -6.30
CA ARG A 21 9.03 8.00 -5.19
C ARG A 21 8.07 9.17 -5.01
N ALA A 22 7.56 9.73 -6.12
CA ALA A 22 6.59 10.82 -6.07
C ALA A 22 5.23 10.33 -5.57
N LEU A 23 4.78 9.17 -6.05
CA LEU A 23 3.56 8.53 -5.56
C LEU A 23 3.66 8.18 -4.08
N HIS A 24 4.82 7.69 -3.63
CA HIS A 24 5.06 7.43 -2.20
C HIS A 24 5.02 8.69 -1.36
N ALA A 25 5.56 9.82 -1.85
CA ALA A 25 5.49 11.08 -1.12
C ALA A 25 4.04 11.58 -0.99
N LEU A 26 3.26 11.49 -2.07
CA LEU A 26 1.83 11.83 -2.08
C LEU A 26 1.04 10.91 -1.13
N GLY A 27 1.23 9.60 -1.25
CA GLY A 27 0.59 8.60 -0.41
C GLY A 27 0.92 8.79 1.07
N ALA A 28 2.19 8.99 1.42
CA ALA A 28 2.60 9.29 2.79
C ALA A 28 1.94 10.58 3.31
N GLY A 29 1.79 11.60 2.46
CA GLY A 29 1.05 12.82 2.78
C GLY A 29 -0.42 12.55 3.11
N VAL A 30 -1.10 11.75 2.29
CA VAL A 30 -2.49 11.32 2.54
C VAL A 30 -2.62 10.57 3.86
N GLY A 31 -1.71 9.64 4.13
CA GLY A 31 -1.68 8.88 5.39
C GLY A 31 -1.51 9.77 6.62
N ARG A 32 -0.55 10.71 6.57
CA ARG A 32 -0.34 11.70 7.64
C ARG A 32 -1.54 12.64 7.81
N LEU A 33 -2.18 13.03 6.72
CA LEU A 33 -3.40 13.84 6.78
C LEU A 33 -4.54 13.07 7.43
N ALA A 34 -4.74 11.80 7.10
CA ALA A 34 -5.74 10.94 7.74
C ALA A 34 -5.50 10.83 9.26
N LEU A 35 -4.23 10.76 9.68
CA LEU A 35 -3.87 10.80 11.09
C LEU A 35 -4.19 12.15 11.74
N ALA A 36 -3.83 13.26 11.10
CA ALA A 36 -4.12 14.62 11.60
C ALA A 36 -5.63 14.89 11.72
N LEU A 37 -6.42 14.38 10.78
CA LEU A 37 -7.88 14.49 10.77
C LEU A 37 -8.58 13.46 11.67
N ARG A 38 -7.82 12.63 12.40
CA ARG A 38 -8.35 11.57 13.29
C ARG A 38 -9.33 10.63 12.57
N ALA A 39 -9.01 10.28 11.33
CA ALA A 39 -9.82 9.38 10.51
C ALA A 39 -10.01 8.02 11.21
N ALA A 40 -11.06 7.30 10.83
CA ALA A 40 -11.35 5.98 11.40
C ALA A 40 -10.18 5.00 11.24
N SER A 41 -9.48 5.02 10.09
CA SER A 41 -8.28 4.22 9.85
C SER A 41 -7.16 4.50 10.87
N ALA A 42 -6.92 5.76 11.21
CA ALA A 42 -5.94 6.14 12.23
C ALA A 42 -6.33 5.63 13.62
N ARG A 43 -7.62 5.66 13.98
CA ARG A 43 -8.12 5.06 15.22
C ARG A 43 -7.91 3.54 15.24
N HIS A 44 -8.21 2.85 14.13
CA HIS A 44 -7.99 1.41 14.02
C HIS A 44 -6.51 1.05 14.15
N ALA A 45 -5.62 1.80 13.50
CA ALA A 45 -4.17 1.59 13.62
C ALA A 45 -3.69 1.73 15.08
N GLN A 46 -4.17 2.74 15.82
CA GLN A 46 -3.84 2.92 17.24
C GLN A 46 -4.30 1.74 18.10
N VAL A 47 -5.55 1.28 17.93
CA VAL A 47 -6.11 0.16 18.68
C VAL A 47 -5.36 -1.14 18.33
N ASN A 48 -5.17 -1.42 17.05
CA ASN A 48 -4.48 -2.62 16.59
C ASN A 48 -3.05 -2.67 17.10
N LEU A 49 -2.32 -1.55 17.09
CA LEU A 49 -0.96 -1.50 17.63
C LEU A 49 -0.93 -1.59 19.17
N ALA A 50 -1.95 -1.11 19.87
CA ALA A 50 -2.05 -1.33 21.32
C ALA A 50 -2.25 -2.81 21.66
N ILE A 51 -2.99 -3.55 20.83
CA ILE A 51 -3.23 -4.99 20.99
C ILE A 51 -2.01 -5.82 20.56
N ALA A 52 -1.42 -5.51 19.40
CA ALA A 52 -0.35 -6.31 18.81
C ALA A 52 1.03 -6.00 19.37
N ARG A 53 1.23 -4.79 19.92
CA ARG A 53 2.50 -4.32 20.49
C ARG A 53 2.32 -3.72 21.90
N PRO A 54 1.75 -4.46 22.86
CA PRO A 54 1.47 -3.94 24.21
C PRO A 54 2.73 -3.56 24.99
N GLN A 55 3.89 -4.14 24.65
CA GLN A 55 5.18 -3.90 25.28
C GLN A 55 5.86 -2.58 24.87
N LEU A 56 5.35 -1.90 23.83
CA LEU A 56 5.90 -0.60 23.43
C LEU A 56 5.37 0.50 24.36
N ASP A 57 6.25 1.41 24.75
CA ASP A 57 5.83 2.60 25.47
C ASP A 57 4.89 3.48 24.60
N PRO A 58 4.12 4.40 25.21
CA PRO A 58 3.17 5.23 24.48
C PRO A 58 3.79 6.07 23.36
N ALA A 59 5.03 6.56 23.52
CA ALA A 59 5.70 7.41 22.55
C ALA A 59 6.17 6.60 21.33
N ALA A 60 6.76 5.42 21.57
CA ALA A 60 7.17 4.47 20.56
C ALA A 60 5.97 3.96 19.76
N ARG A 61 4.86 3.64 20.45
CA ARG A 61 3.62 3.24 19.78
C ARG A 61 3.03 4.37 18.93
N ALA A 62 3.05 5.61 19.43
CA ALA A 62 2.60 6.76 18.65
C ALA A 62 3.49 7.03 17.42
N ALA A 63 4.81 6.81 17.52
CA ALA A 63 5.71 6.88 16.38
C ALA A 63 5.38 5.80 15.34
N LEU A 64 5.17 4.57 15.79
CA LEU A 64 4.80 3.46 14.91
C LEU A 64 3.45 3.69 14.23
N VAL A 65 2.47 4.32 14.90
CA VAL A 65 1.21 4.74 14.27
C VAL A 65 1.45 5.75 13.16
N ARG A 66 2.33 6.75 13.36
CA ARG A 66 2.66 7.75 12.31
C ARG A 66 3.29 7.09 11.09
N GLU A 67 4.20 6.15 11.32
CA GLU A 67 4.85 5.39 10.25
C GLU A 67 3.87 4.48 9.52
N ALA A 68 3.08 3.70 10.27
CA ALA A 68 2.06 2.82 9.70
C ALA A 68 1.05 3.58 8.84
N MET A 69 0.59 4.74 9.30
CA MET A 69 -0.31 5.58 8.51
C MET A 69 0.34 6.11 7.23
N ALA A 70 1.63 6.48 7.27
CA ALA A 70 2.34 6.90 6.07
C ALA A 70 2.51 5.72 5.07
N GLU A 71 2.83 4.52 5.54
CA GLU A 71 2.94 3.32 4.69
C GLU A 71 1.58 2.86 4.12
N ASP A 72 0.50 2.98 4.89
CA ASP A 72 -0.87 2.70 4.44
C ASP A 72 -1.26 3.62 3.27
N GLY A 73 -0.97 4.92 3.40
CA GLY A 73 -1.17 5.88 2.32
C GLY A 73 -0.30 5.61 1.09
N LYS A 74 0.95 5.14 1.27
CA LYS A 74 1.80 4.69 0.15
C LYS A 74 1.21 3.48 -0.56
N THR A 75 0.70 2.51 0.20
CA THR A 75 0.03 1.31 -0.34
C THR A 75 -1.13 1.69 -1.26
N LEU A 76 -1.95 2.66 -0.86
CA LEU A 76 -3.02 3.18 -1.71
C LEU A 76 -2.48 3.79 -3.02
N ALA A 77 -1.38 4.54 -2.96
CA ALA A 77 -0.75 5.12 -4.14
C ALA A 77 -0.07 4.06 -5.05
N GLU A 78 0.42 2.97 -4.47
CA GLU A 78 1.00 1.85 -5.22
C GLU A 78 -0.05 1.10 -6.05
N VAL A 79 -1.28 0.96 -5.55
CA VAL A 79 -2.40 0.40 -6.32
C VAL A 79 -2.61 1.18 -7.62
N VAL A 80 -2.55 2.52 -7.56
CA VAL A 80 -2.63 3.38 -8.75
C VAL A 80 -1.51 3.08 -9.73
N LYS A 81 -0.28 2.92 -9.24
CA LYS A 81 0.89 2.59 -10.08
C LYS A 81 0.73 1.22 -10.75
N ILE A 82 0.27 0.22 -10.01
CA ILE A 82 0.16 -1.17 -10.47
C ILE A 82 -0.98 -1.31 -11.47
N TRP A 83 -2.17 -0.78 -11.16
CA TRP A 83 -3.36 -0.91 -12.02
C TRP A 83 -3.38 0.07 -13.21
N GLY A 84 -2.75 1.25 -13.06
CA GLY A 84 -2.63 2.22 -14.14
C GLY A 84 -1.50 1.90 -15.14
N SER A 85 -0.65 0.92 -14.84
CA SER A 85 0.46 0.46 -15.70
C SER A 85 0.13 -0.87 -16.38
N SER A 86 0.96 -1.29 -17.35
CA SER A 86 0.86 -2.66 -17.88
C SER A 86 1.41 -3.68 -16.88
N PRO A 87 0.92 -4.94 -16.89
CA PRO A 87 1.41 -5.99 -15.99
C PRO A 87 2.94 -6.17 -16.04
N ARG A 88 3.55 -6.10 -17.23
CA ARG A 88 5.01 -6.18 -17.40
C ARG A 88 5.74 -5.03 -16.68
N LYS A 89 5.21 -3.80 -16.73
CA LYS A 89 5.80 -2.65 -16.03
C LYS A 89 5.62 -2.77 -14.50
N ALA A 90 4.48 -3.29 -14.05
CA ALA A 90 4.25 -3.53 -12.63
C ALA A 90 5.20 -4.61 -12.09
N LEU A 91 5.41 -5.71 -12.81
CA LEU A 91 6.35 -6.76 -12.43
C LEU A 91 7.79 -6.27 -12.30
N GLN A 92 8.21 -5.27 -13.09
CA GLN A 92 9.53 -4.65 -12.96
C GLN A 92 9.75 -3.90 -11.64
N LEU A 93 8.70 -3.64 -10.86
CA LEU A 93 8.79 -3.03 -9.53
C LEU A 93 9.20 -4.05 -8.45
N VAL A 94 9.03 -5.35 -8.70
CA VAL A 94 9.45 -6.41 -7.79
C VAL A 94 10.99 -6.44 -7.76
N ARG A 95 11.56 -6.29 -6.56
CA ARG A 95 13.01 -6.24 -6.36
C ARG A 95 13.61 -7.56 -5.91
N GLU A 96 12.87 -8.33 -5.13
CA GLU A 96 13.31 -9.59 -4.54
C GLU A 96 12.09 -10.49 -4.34
N VAL A 97 12.26 -11.79 -4.57
CA VAL A 97 11.26 -12.82 -4.27
C VAL A 97 11.89 -13.80 -3.29
N ARG A 98 11.31 -13.94 -2.09
CA ARG A 98 11.76 -14.89 -1.07
C ARG A 98 10.78 -16.04 -0.98
N GLY A 99 11.29 -17.28 -1.04
CA GLY A 99 10.46 -18.49 -0.99
C GLY A 99 9.88 -18.93 -2.33
N GLU A 100 10.44 -18.50 -3.47
CA GLU A 100 10.01 -18.91 -4.82
C GLU A 100 9.94 -20.45 -4.96
N ALA A 101 10.94 -21.17 -4.42
CA ALA A 101 10.96 -22.63 -4.43
C ALA A 101 9.75 -23.27 -3.71
N LEU A 102 9.20 -22.63 -2.67
CA LEU A 102 8.00 -23.11 -1.98
C LEU A 102 6.76 -22.96 -2.86
N PHE A 103 6.64 -21.82 -3.54
CA PHE A 103 5.56 -21.56 -4.49
C PHE A 103 5.61 -22.56 -5.65
N ASP A 104 6.79 -22.79 -6.22
CA ASP A 104 6.97 -23.76 -7.32
C ASP A 104 6.64 -25.19 -6.89
N ALA A 105 7.05 -25.60 -5.69
CA ALA A 105 6.72 -26.91 -5.14
C ALA A 105 5.21 -27.08 -4.94
N ALA A 106 4.53 -26.05 -4.42
CA ALA A 106 3.08 -26.05 -4.26
C ALA A 106 2.37 -26.15 -5.62
N LEU A 107 2.82 -25.38 -6.63
CA LEU A 107 2.24 -25.38 -7.97
C LEU A 107 2.37 -26.74 -8.66
N LYS A 108 3.55 -27.37 -8.54
CA LYS A 108 3.81 -28.72 -9.07
C LYS A 108 3.00 -29.81 -8.38
N SER A 109 2.53 -29.58 -7.15
CA SER A 109 1.76 -30.59 -6.42
C SER A 109 0.38 -30.85 -7.03
N GLY A 110 -0.11 -29.97 -7.91
CA GLY A 110 -1.38 -30.18 -8.62
C GLY A 110 -2.64 -30.08 -7.75
N ARG A 111 -2.52 -29.57 -6.52
CA ARG A 111 -3.64 -29.43 -5.55
C ARG A 111 -4.21 -28.01 -5.46
N GLY A 112 -3.84 -27.15 -6.40
CA GLY A 112 -4.04 -25.70 -6.29
C GLY A 112 -2.98 -25.04 -5.41
N VAL A 113 -2.87 -23.72 -5.57
CA VAL A 113 -2.03 -22.81 -4.76
C VAL A 113 -2.85 -21.58 -4.43
#